data_AF-H4F6V2-F1
#
_entry.id   AF-H4F6V2-F1
#
_cell.length_a   1.000
_cell.length_b   1.000
_cell.length_c   1.000
_cell.angle_alpha   90.00
_cell.angle_beta   90.00
_cell.angle_gamma   90.00
#
_symmetry.space_group_name_H-M   'P 1'
#
loop_
_entity.id
_entity.type
_entity.pdbx_description
1 polymer ?
#
loop_
_entity_poly.entity_id
_entity_poly.type
_entity_poly.pdbx_seq_one_letter_code
_entity_poly.pdbx_strand_id
1 'polypeptide(L)'
;MTLTEIMQYLGIVLSVIAILGHAKGYFSSGEKMLTSSVDGAKTKLIEHDRRIQAIEGELKHLPNKDTVNKLQVDMTELKGDIALIAKSSEATERATRRVEEFLLRHNN
;
A
#
# COMPACT_ATOMS: atom_id res chain seq x y z
N MET A 1 40.45 21.21 65.11
CA MET A 1 39.89 20.26 64.13
C MET A 1 41.00 19.32 63.74
N THR A 2 40.85 18.03 64.02
CA THR A 2 41.86 17.03 63.66
C THR A 2 41.78 16.72 62.16
N LEU A 3 42.87 16.26 61.55
CA LEU A 3 42.89 15.89 60.12
C LEU A 3 41.79 14.87 59.79
N THR A 4 41.53 13.95 60.71
CA THR A 4 40.48 12.93 60.61
C THR A 4 39.08 13.54 60.50
N GLU A 5 38.75 14.54 61.33
CA GLU A 5 37.46 15.24 61.27
C GLU A 5 37.26 15.94 59.92
N ILE A 6 38.31 16.58 59.39
CA ILE A 6 38.27 17.25 58.08
C ILE A 6 37.97 16.23 56.97
N MET A 7 38.65 15.09 56.98
CA MET A 7 38.42 14.03 55.98
C MET A 7 37.00 13.44 56.08
N GLN A 8 36.45 13.35 57.29
CA GLN A 8 35.11 12.80 57.52
C GLN A 8 34.02 13.76 56.98
N TYR A 9 34.14 15.07 57.22
CA TYR A 9 33.24 16.06 56.63
C TYR A 9 33.36 16.13 55.11
N LEU A 10 34.58 16.05 54.56
CA LEU A 10 34.80 15.97 53.11
C LEU A 10 34.14 14.74 52.49
N GLY A 11 34.25 13.58 53.15
CA GLY A 11 33.60 12.34 52.70
C GLY A 11 32.07 12.44 52.66
N ILE A 12 31.47 13.08 53.66
CA ILE A 12 30.00 13.30 53.70
C ILE A 12 29.58 14.28 52.60
N VAL A 13 30.33 15.36 52.37
CA VAL A 13 30.02 16.31 51.29
C VAL A 13 30.10 15.62 49.92
N LEU A 14 31.12 14.81 49.70
CA LEU A 14 31.28 14.06 48.44
C LEU A 14 30.18 13.02 48.24
N SER A 15 29.74 12.33 49.30
CA SER A 15 28.66 11.34 49.17
C SER A 15 27.32 11.99 48.83
N VAL A 16 27.02 13.16 49.42
CA VAL A 16 25.83 13.94 49.07
C VAL A 16 25.88 14.39 47.61
N ILE A 17 27.02 14.90 47.13
CA ILE A 17 27.21 15.30 45.73
C ILE A 17 27.04 14.09 44.79
N ALA A 18 27.60 12.94 45.15
CA ALA A 18 27.46 11.71 44.37
C ALA A 18 26.00 11.26 44.26
N ILE A 19 25.26 11.26 45.37
CA ILE A 19 23.83 10.91 45.39
C ILE A 19 23.02 11.87 44.51
N LEU A 20 23.27 13.18 44.60
CA LEU A 20 22.60 14.18 43.75
C LEU A 20 22.94 14.00 42.27
N GLY A 21 24.20 13.68 41.95
CA GLY A 21 24.64 13.37 40.58
C GLY A 21 23.92 12.14 40.01
N HIS A 22 23.84 11.06 40.78
CA HIS A 22 23.13 9.84 40.38
C HIS A 22 21.62 10.07 40.25
N ALA A 23 21.01 10.83 41.16
CA ALA A 23 19.59 11.17 41.09
C ALA A 23 19.27 11.94 39.81
N LYS A 24 20.06 12.98 39.49
CA LYS A 24 19.90 13.74 38.24
C LYS A 24 20.06 12.85 36.99
N GLY A 25 21.04 11.96 37.00
CA GLY A 25 21.26 10.99 35.91
C GLY A 25 20.07 10.05 35.73
N TYR A 26 19.52 9.54 36.83
CA TYR A 26 18.35 8.65 36.83
C TYR A 26 17.11 9.37 36.26
N PHE A 27 16.78 10.56 36.76
CA PHE A 27 15.63 11.33 36.27
C PHE A 27 15.79 11.77 34.81
N SER A 28 16.99 12.17 34.39
CA SER A 28 17.25 12.58 33.00
C SER A 28 17.23 11.41 32.01
N SER A 29 17.62 10.20 32.44
CA SER A 29 17.64 9.01 31.58
C SER A 29 16.25 8.61 31.09
N GLY A 30 15.23 8.75 31.94
CA GLY A 30 13.83 8.49 31.60
C GLY A 30 13.31 9.45 30.53
N GLU A 31 13.59 10.74 30.68
CA GLU A 31 13.20 11.77 29.69
C GLU A 31 13.86 11.53 28.32
N LYS A 32 15.13 11.14 28.31
CA LYS A 32 15.85 10.80 27.07
C LYS A 32 15.27 9.56 26.39
N MET A 33 14.94 8.52 27.15
CA MET A 33 14.32 7.31 26.61
C MET A 33 12.90 7.59 26.08
N LEU A 34 12.13 8.41 26.79
CA LEU A 34 10.80 8.83 26.36
C LEU A 34 10.87 9.64 25.06
N THR A 35 11.80 10.60 24.97
CA THR A 35 12.01 11.39 23.76
C THR A 35 12.35 10.50 22.56
N SER A 36 13.29 9.56 22.73
CA SER A 36 13.65 8.59 21.69
C SER A 36 12.46 7.72 21.26
N SER A 37 11.64 7.27 22.21
CA SER A 37 10.45 6.45 21.92
C SER A 37 9.39 7.25 21.15
N VAL A 38 9.18 8.51 21.54
CA VAL A 38 8.24 9.42 20.89
C VAL A 38 8.70 9.74 19.46
N ASP A 39 9.98 10.00 19.24
CA ASP A 39 10.50 10.28 17.90
C ASP A 39 10.49 9.03 17.00
N GLY A 40 10.75 7.86 17.57
CA GLY A 40 10.56 6.59 16.88
C GLY A 40 9.10 6.36 16.48
N ALA A 41 8.15 6.68 17.36
CA ALA A 41 6.72 6.60 17.06
C ALA A 41 6.29 7.58 15.97
N LYS A 42 6.75 8.84 16.02
CA LYS A 42 6.48 9.85 14.98
C LYS A 42 6.97 9.37 13.61
N THR A 43 8.17 8.80 13.55
CA THR A 43 8.74 8.30 12.30
C THR A 43 7.87 7.19 11.71
N LYS A 44 7.43 6.23 12.53
CA LYS A 44 6.53 5.15 12.09
C LYS A 44 5.17 5.67 11.65
N LEU A 45 4.62 6.68 12.34
CA LEU A 45 3.34 7.29 11.95
C LEU A 45 3.44 7.96 10.57
N ILE A 46 4.53 8.65 10.28
CA ILE A 46 4.78 9.25 8.95
C ILE A 46 4.90 8.16 7.87
N GLU A 47 5.58 7.04 8.18
CA GLU A 47 5.68 5.92 7.25
C GLU A 47 4.30 5.29 6.96
N HIS A 48 3.49 5.09 8.00
CA HIS A 48 2.14 4.57 7.85
C HIS A 48 1.24 5.52 7.07
N ASP A 49 1.31 6.83 7.33
CA ASP A 49 0.56 7.84 6.58
C ASP A 49 0.86 7.78 5.08
N ARG A 50 2.14 7.69 4.69
CA ARG A 50 2.53 7.54 3.27
C ARG A 50 2.00 6.25 2.65
N ARG A 51 2.03 5.14 3.38
CA ARG A 51 1.52 3.85 2.90
C ARG A 51 0.01 3.87 2.74
N ILE A 52 -0.70 4.49 3.69
CA ILE A 52 -2.15 4.66 3.63
C ILE A 52 -2.52 5.54 2.45
N GLN A 53 -1.85 6.68 2.25
CA GLN A 53 -2.09 7.54 1.09
C GLN A 53 -1.86 6.83 -0.25
N ALA A 54 -0.83 5.98 -0.35
CA ALA A 54 -0.60 5.17 -1.54
C ALA A 54 -1.76 4.20 -1.80
N ILE A 55 -2.22 3.49 -0.76
CA ILE A 55 -3.36 2.55 -0.85
C ILE A 55 -4.66 3.30 -1.16
N GLU A 56 -4.92 4.44 -0.54
CA GLU A 56 -6.09 5.28 -0.82
C GLU A 56 -6.09 5.79 -2.27
N GLY A 57 -4.90 6.17 -2.76
CA GLY A 57 -4.67 6.50 -4.16
C GLY A 57 -5.05 5.35 -5.08
N GLU A 58 -4.58 4.13 -4.80
CA GLU A 58 -4.92 2.94 -5.58
C GLU A 58 -6.41 2.57 -5.50
N LEU A 59 -7.01 2.61 -4.29
CA LEU A 59 -8.43 2.32 -4.05
C LEU A 59 -9.35 3.25 -4.85
N LYS A 60 -9.00 4.53 -5.00
CA LYS A 60 -9.79 5.50 -5.77
C LYS A 60 -9.92 5.12 -7.25
N HIS A 61 -8.93 4.40 -7.79
CA HIS A 61 -8.92 3.97 -9.18
C HIS A 61 -9.46 2.56 -9.38
N LEU A 62 -9.82 1.85 -8.30
CA LEU A 62 -10.43 0.54 -8.43
C LEU A 62 -11.81 0.66 -9.08
N PRO A 63 -12.11 -0.20 -10.08
CA PRO A 63 -13.43 -0.23 -10.68
C PRO A 63 -14.46 -0.58 -9.60
N ASN A 64 -15.51 0.22 -9.51
CA ASN A 64 -16.62 -0.08 -8.62
C ASN A 64 -17.39 -1.31 -9.15
N LYS A 65 -18.22 -1.90 -8.28
CA LYS A 65 -19.06 -3.08 -8.62
C LYS A 65 -19.89 -2.85 -9.88
N ASP A 66 -20.38 -1.62 -10.07
CA ASP A 66 -21.21 -1.26 -11.22
C ASP A 66 -20.43 -1.23 -12.52
N THR A 67 -19.17 -0.79 -12.51
CA THR A 67 -18.24 -0.84 -13.65
C THR A 67 -17.93 -2.28 -14.03
N VAL A 68 -17.73 -3.17 -13.05
CA VAL A 68 -17.52 -4.60 -13.32
C VAL A 68 -18.78 -5.25 -13.89
N ASN A 69 -19.96 -4.91 -13.36
CA ASN A 69 -21.22 -5.40 -13.87
C ASN A 69 -21.48 -4.91 -15.31
N LYS A 70 -21.27 -3.62 -15.56
CA LYS A 70 -21.36 -3.04 -16.90
C LYS A 70 -20.40 -3.74 -17.87
N LEU A 71 -19.15 -3.98 -17.46
CA LEU A 71 -18.20 -4.73 -18.28
C LEU A 71 -18.69 -6.16 -18.58
N GLN A 72 -19.34 -6.84 -17.64
CA GLN A 72 -19.93 -8.16 -17.88
C GLN A 72 -21.08 -8.11 -18.89
N VAL A 73 -21.93 -7.09 -18.82
CA VAL A 73 -23.00 -6.86 -19.80
C VAL A 73 -22.40 -6.57 -21.17
N ASP A 74 -21.46 -5.64 -21.28
CA ASP A 74 -20.79 -5.27 -22.53
C ASP A 74 -20.10 -6.49 -23.17
N MET A 75 -19.45 -7.35 -22.37
CA MET A 75 -18.85 -8.61 -22.85
C MET A 75 -19.90 -9.61 -23.36
N THR A 76 -21.07 -9.64 -22.72
CA THR A 76 -22.18 -10.50 -23.14
C THR A 76 -22.76 -10.04 -24.47
N GLU A 77 -22.95 -8.73 -24.64
CA GLU A 77 -23.38 -8.12 -25.91
C GLU A 77 -22.38 -8.38 -27.02
N LEU A 78 -21.09 -8.15 -26.77
CA LEU A 78 -20.01 -8.39 -27.73
C LEU A 78 -19.96 -9.86 -28.18
N LYS A 79 -20.22 -10.82 -27.28
CA LYS A 79 -20.33 -12.23 -27.65
C LYS A 79 -21.51 -12.50 -28.59
N GLY A 80 -22.62 -11.81 -28.41
CA GLY A 80 -23.77 -11.86 -29.30
C GLY A 80 -23.44 -11.33 -30.70
N ASP A 81 -22.78 -10.17 -30.76
CA ASP A 81 -22.37 -9.55 -32.02
C ASP A 81 -21.39 -10.42 -32.80
N ILE A 82 -20.43 -11.05 -32.12
CA ILE A 82 -19.51 -12.02 -32.74
C ILE A 82 -20.27 -13.21 -33.34
N ALA A 83 -21.27 -13.74 -32.63
CA ALA A 83 -22.08 -14.83 -33.16
C ALA A 83 -22.88 -14.42 -34.41
N LEU A 84 -23.38 -13.18 -34.45
CA LEU A 84 -24.05 -12.62 -35.61
C LEU A 84 -23.08 -12.47 -36.80
N ILE A 85 -21.88 -11.94 -36.55
CA ILE A 85 -20.83 -11.81 -37.57
C ILE A 85 -20.46 -13.18 -38.14
N ALA A 86 -20.24 -14.17 -37.28
CA ALA A 86 -19.95 -15.54 -37.71
C ALA A 86 -21.06 -16.10 -38.62
N LYS A 87 -22.33 -15.89 -38.26
CA LYS A 87 -23.48 -16.30 -39.07
C LYS A 87 -23.54 -15.58 -40.42
N SER A 88 -23.25 -14.27 -40.46
CA SER A 88 -23.20 -13.52 -41.72
C SER A 88 -22.06 -13.96 -42.64
N SER A 89 -20.91 -14.31 -42.05
CA SER A 89 -19.75 -14.84 -42.78
C SER A 89 -20.10 -16.16 -43.44
N GLU A 90 -20.71 -17.09 -42.69
CA GLU A 90 -21.16 -18.37 -43.22
C GLU A 90 -22.21 -18.21 -44.34
N ALA A 91 -23.15 -17.27 -44.17
CA ALA A 91 -24.14 -16.98 -45.21
C ALA A 91 -23.49 -16.42 -46.50
N THR A 92 -22.47 -15.59 -46.34
CA THR A 92 -21.69 -15.03 -47.46
C THR A 92 -20.90 -16.12 -48.17
N GLU A 93 -20.22 -17.01 -47.43
CA GLU A 93 -19.52 -18.17 -47.98
C GLU A 93 -20.46 -19.06 -48.81
N ARG A 94 -21.66 -19.37 -48.29
CA ARG A 94 -22.67 -20.15 -49.03
C ARG A 94 -23.20 -19.41 -50.25
N ALA A 95 -23.26 -18.08 -50.25
CA ALA A 95 -23.65 -17.31 -51.42
C ALA A 95 -22.56 -17.36 -52.49
N THR A 96 -21.30 -17.14 -52.11
CA THR A 96 -20.13 -17.24 -53.00
C THR A 96 -20.05 -18.63 -53.64
N ARG A 97 -20.16 -19.70 -52.83
CA ARG A 97 -20.15 -21.07 -53.34
C ARG A 97 -21.26 -21.35 -54.34
N ARG A 98 -22.48 -20.83 -54.11
CA ARG A 98 -23.59 -20.96 -55.07
C ARG A 98 -23.33 -20.22 -56.38
N VAL A 99 -22.69 -19.04 -56.32
CA VAL A 99 -22.29 -18.30 -57.52
C VAL A 99 -21.20 -19.06 -58.28
N GLU A 100 -20.19 -19.58 -57.59
CA GLU A 100 -19.15 -20.43 -58.18
C GLU A 100 -19.75 -21.67 -58.86
N GLU A 101 -20.67 -22.37 -58.19
CA GLU A 101 -21.37 -23.52 -58.77
C GLU A 101 -22.21 -23.15 -60.00
N PHE A 102 -22.87 -21.98 -60.01
CA PHE A 102 -23.60 -21.49 -61.17
C PHE A 102 -22.67 -21.22 -62.37
N LEU A 103 -21.55 -20.53 -62.12
CA LEU A 103 -20.56 -20.22 -63.16
C LEU A 103 -19.93 -21.49 -63.74
N LEU A 104 -19.60 -22.48 -62.90
CA LEU A 104 -19.03 -23.75 -63.36
C LEU A 104 -20.04 -24.57 -64.18
N ARG A 105 -21.34 -24.53 -63.87
CA ARG A 105 -22.38 -25.23 -64.64
C ARG A 105 -22.71 -24.57 -65.98
N HIS A 106 -22.54 -23.25 -66.10
CA HIS A 106 -22.85 -22.51 -67.33
C HIS A 106 -21.67 -22.46 -68.32
N ASN A 107 -20.47 -22.88 -67.89
CA ASN A 107 -19.24 -22.89 -68.68
C ASN A 107 -18.85 -24.30 -69.19
N ASN A 108 -19.77 -25.26 -69.08
CA ASN A 108 -19.76 -26.60 -69.68
C ASN A 108 -21.06 -26.79 -70.47
#